data_AF-A0A9D0XLR5-F1
#
_entry.id   AF-A0A9D0XLR5-F1
#
_cell.length_a   1.000
_cell.length_b   1.000
_cell.length_c   1.000
_cell.angle_alpha   90.00
_cell.angle_beta   90.00
_cell.angle_gamma   90.00
#
_symmetry.space_group_name_H-M   'P 1'
#
loop_
_entity.id
_entity.type
_entity.pdbx_description
1 polymer ?
#
loop_
_entity_poly.entity_id
_entity_poly.type
_entity_poly.pdbx_seq_one_letter_code
_entity_poly.pdbx_strand_id
1 'polypeptide(L)'
;MSTWRNSLYYLVELCIKLLVVLLIFSGLRLLFYTIHRALLPIPNISEGLRIFFHALRFDLSAITYTNLLLILSFLLPLPQRAKPWYRRAQRYIFTLFNGIAILFEIVDIAYFPFALRRSNVGDIALAANT
;
A
#
# COMPACT_ATOMS: atom_id res chain seq x y z
N MET A 1 -1.72 37.84 6.69
CA MET A 1 -2.75 36.91 6.14
C MET A 1 -2.20 36.01 5.03
N SER A 2 -0.94 35.52 5.12
CA SER A 2 -0.25 34.76 4.06
C SER A 2 0.21 33.35 4.48
N THR A 3 0.20 33.03 5.78
CA THR A 3 0.64 31.74 6.33
C THR A 3 -0.37 30.61 6.09
N TRP A 4 -1.67 30.88 6.17
CA TRP A 4 -2.74 29.89 5.98
C TRP A 4 -2.78 29.30 4.56
N ARG A 5 -2.56 30.14 3.55
CA ARG A 5 -2.59 29.71 2.15
C ARG A 5 -1.44 28.76 1.84
N ASN A 6 -0.26 29.02 2.40
CA ASN A 6 0.90 28.13 2.29
C ASN A 6 0.64 26.77 2.94
N SER A 7 0.03 26.73 4.13
CA SER A 7 -0.33 25.48 4.80
C SER A 7 -1.30 24.61 3.98
N LEU A 8 -2.29 25.23 3.30
CA LEU A 8 -3.22 24.51 2.43
C LEU A 8 -2.52 23.87 1.23
N TYR A 9 -1.59 24.58 0.58
CA TYR A 9 -0.82 24.02 -0.54
C TYR A 9 -0.04 22.77 -0.13
N TYR A 10 0.56 22.76 1.07
CA TYR A 10 1.29 21.60 1.58
C TYR A 10 0.38 20.39 1.85
N LEU A 11 -0.84 20.63 2.36
CA LEU A 11 -1.81 19.57 2.60
C LEU A 11 -2.32 18.98 1.27
N VAL A 12 -2.59 19.82 0.28
CA VAL A 12 -2.98 19.37 -1.07
C VAL A 12 -1.86 18.54 -1.71
N GLU A 13 -0.60 18.98 -1.58
CA GLU A 13 0.55 18.22 -2.08
C GLU A 13 0.65 16.84 -1.43
N LEU A 14 0.41 16.74 -0.11
CA LEU A 14 0.38 15.47 0.62
C LEU A 14 -0.78 14.58 0.12
N CYS A 15 -1.98 15.12 -0.02
CA CYS A 15 -3.14 14.38 -0.52
C CYS A 15 -2.90 13.82 -1.92
N ILE A 16 -2.31 14.60 -2.83
CA ILE A 16 -1.99 14.14 -4.19
C ILE A 16 -0.98 12.98 -4.13
N LYS A 17 0.06 13.08 -3.31
CA LYS A 17 1.05 11.99 -3.15
C LYS A 17 0.41 10.70 -2.64
N LEU A 18 -0.42 10.79 -1.60
CA LEU A 18 -1.13 9.64 -1.05
C LEU A 18 -2.12 9.04 -2.05
N LEU A 19 -2.82 9.87 -2.82
CA LEU A 19 -3.73 9.43 -3.88
C LEU A 19 -2.98 8.67 -4.98
N VAL A 20 -1.83 9.17 -5.43
CA VAL A 20 -1.00 8.49 -6.44
C VAL A 20 -0.56 7.11 -5.94
N VAL A 21 -0.10 7.01 -4.68
CA VAL A 21 0.27 5.72 -4.09
C VAL A 21 -0.94 4.78 -4.02
N LEU A 22 -2.10 5.29 -3.59
CA LEU A 22 -3.34 4.51 -3.50
C LEU A 22 -3.74 3.93 -4.87
N LEU A 23 -3.61 4.72 -5.95
CA LEU A 23 -3.90 4.26 -7.30
C LEU A 23 -2.93 3.16 -7.76
N ILE A 24 -1.64 3.28 -7.42
CA ILE A 24 -0.64 2.25 -7.73
C ILE A 24 -0.96 0.95 -7.00
N PHE A 25 -1.25 1.01 -5.69
CA PHE A 25 -1.63 -0.16 -4.88
C PHE A 25 -2.91 -0.81 -5.40
N SER A 26 -3.94 0.00 -5.66
CA SER A 26 -5.20 -0.47 -6.23
C SER A 26 -4.98 -1.15 -7.58
N GLY A 27 -4.10 -0.59 -8.42
CA GLY A 27 -3.72 -1.18 -9.71
C GLY A 27 -3.01 -2.53 -9.58
N LEU A 28 -2.05 -2.66 -8.67
CA LEU A 28 -1.36 -3.92 -8.38
C LEU A 28 -2.32 -4.97 -7.82
N ARG A 29 -3.26 -4.58 -6.94
CA ARG A 29 -4.27 -5.47 -6.40
C ARG A 29 -5.30 -5.91 -7.44
N LEU A 30 -5.67 -5.05 -8.39
CA LEU A 30 -6.47 -5.46 -9.55
C LEU A 30 -5.71 -6.45 -10.43
N LEU A 31 -4.41 -6.22 -10.66
CA LEU A 31 -3.55 -7.14 -11.41
C LEU A 31 -3.42 -8.50 -10.70
N PHE A 32 -3.24 -8.49 -9.38
CA PHE A 32 -3.26 -9.70 -8.55
C PHE A 32 -4.54 -10.51 -8.78
N TYR A 33 -5.69 -9.83 -8.71
CA TYR A 33 -6.99 -10.47 -8.91
C TYR A 33 -7.16 -11.03 -10.33
N THR A 34 -6.74 -10.31 -11.37
CA THR A 34 -6.89 -10.77 -12.76
C THR A 34 -6.00 -11.98 -13.08
N ILE A 35 -4.78 -12.02 -12.51
CA ILE A 35 -3.86 -13.15 -12.65
C ILE A 35 -4.39 -14.38 -11.90
N HIS A 36 -4.87 -14.19 -10.66
CA HIS A 36 -5.26 -15.30 -9.77
C HIS A 36 -6.76 -15.57 -9.72
N ARG A 37 -7.53 -15.08 -10.71
CA ARG A 37 -8.99 -15.28 -10.84
C ARG A 37 -9.44 -16.73 -10.73
N ALA A 38 -8.60 -17.67 -11.17
CA ALA A 38 -8.89 -19.10 -11.10
C ALA A 38 -8.77 -19.67 -9.67
N LEU A 39 -7.93 -19.06 -8.84
CA LEU A 39 -7.71 -19.44 -7.44
C LEU A 39 -8.66 -18.68 -6.49
N LEU A 40 -9.23 -17.57 -6.94
CA LEU A 40 -10.18 -16.72 -6.21
C LEU A 40 -11.53 -16.66 -6.94
N PRO A 41 -12.37 -17.71 -6.86
CA PRO A 41 -13.67 -17.71 -7.50
C PRO A 41 -14.61 -16.74 -6.77
N ILE A 42 -14.76 -15.53 -7.31
CA ILE A 42 -15.78 -14.58 -6.88
C ILE A 42 -17.05 -14.83 -7.71
N PRO A 43 -18.16 -15.26 -7.09
CA PRO A 43 -19.34 -15.70 -7.83
C PRO A 43 -20.14 -14.54 -8.44
N ASN A 44 -20.08 -13.35 -7.83
CA ASN A 44 -20.90 -12.21 -8.21
C ASN A 44 -20.08 -10.92 -8.36
N ILE A 45 -20.40 -10.11 -9.38
CA ILE A 45 -19.75 -8.79 -9.60
C ILE A 45 -20.00 -7.84 -8.43
N SER A 46 -21.21 -7.87 -7.85
CA SER A 46 -21.57 -7.06 -6.67
C SER A 46 -20.71 -7.40 -5.45
N GLU A 47 -20.42 -8.69 -5.26
CA GLU A 47 -19.55 -9.17 -4.20
C GLU A 47 -18.09 -8.81 -4.47
N GLY A 48 -17.63 -8.92 -5.72
CA GLY A 48 -16.32 -8.45 -6.15
C GLY A 48 -16.11 -6.96 -5.90
N LEU A 49 -17.08 -6.12 -6.24
CA LEU A 49 -17.05 -4.68 -5.92
C LEU A 49 -17.01 -4.44 -4.42
N ARG A 50 -17.81 -5.17 -3.63
CA ARG A 50 -17.80 -5.04 -2.17
C ARG A 50 -16.43 -5.40 -1.60
N ILE A 51 -15.83 -6.51 -2.04
CA ILE A 51 -14.48 -6.94 -1.63
C ILE A 51 -13.45 -5.89 -2.03
N PHE A 52 -13.55 -5.35 -3.25
CA PHE A 52 -12.66 -4.29 -3.72
C PHE A 52 -12.75 -3.02 -2.87
N PHE A 53 -13.96 -2.61 -2.45
CA PHE A 53 -14.12 -1.48 -1.53
C PHE A 53 -13.52 -1.74 -0.15
N HIS A 54 -13.63 -2.96 0.38
CA HIS A 54 -12.98 -3.33 1.64
C HIS A 54 -11.45 -3.36 1.49
N ALA A 55 -10.96 -3.88 0.37
CA ALA A 55 -9.54 -3.87 0.03
C ALA A 55 -9.00 -2.44 -0.09
N LEU A 56 -9.73 -1.52 -0.73
CA LEU A 56 -9.31 -0.13 -0.86
C LEU A 56 -9.21 0.57 0.51
N ARG A 57 -10.10 0.25 1.46
CA ARG A 57 -10.00 0.75 2.85
C ARG A 57 -8.79 0.17 3.57
N PHE A 58 -8.48 -1.11 3.33
CA PHE A 58 -7.30 -1.75 3.88
C PHE A 58 -6.02 -1.12 3.32
N ASP A 59 -5.92 -0.95 2.00
CA ASP A 59 -4.78 -0.32 1.32
C ASP A 59 -4.59 1.13 1.82
N LEU A 60 -5.67 1.89 2.01
CA LEU A 60 -5.62 3.23 2.58
C LEU A 60 -5.01 3.24 4.00
N SER A 61 -5.38 2.26 4.83
CA SER A 61 -4.81 2.12 6.17
C SER A 61 -3.31 1.78 6.11
N ALA A 62 -2.90 0.86 5.23
CA ALA A 62 -1.50 0.47 5.06
C ALA A 62 -0.65 1.65 4.57
N ILE A 63 -1.14 2.42 3.60
CA ILE A 63 -0.46 3.63 3.09
C ILE A 63 -0.34 4.69 4.18
N THR A 64 -1.39 4.87 4.98
CA THR A 64 -1.38 5.82 6.10
C THR A 64 -0.36 5.43 7.16
N TYR A 65 -0.27 4.14 7.52
CA TYR A 65 0.74 3.65 8.45
C TYR A 65 2.16 3.81 7.90
N THR A 66 2.37 3.43 6.62
CA THR A 66 3.67 3.52 5.95
C THR A 66 4.16 4.97 5.87
N ASN A 67 3.24 5.93 5.69
CA ASN A 67 3.54 7.35 5.58
C ASN A 67 3.28 8.14 6.88
N LEU A 68 3.03 7.46 8.01
CA LEU A 68 2.61 8.11 9.26
C LEU A 68 3.63 9.15 9.73
N LEU A 69 4.92 8.82 9.64
CA LEU A 69 6.02 9.71 10.01
C LEU A 69 6.03 10.99 9.15
N LEU A 70 5.63 10.87 7.89
CA LEU A 70 5.51 11.98 6.94
C LEU A 70 4.27 12.82 7.23
N ILE A 71 3.14 12.18 7.52
CA ILE A 71 1.88 12.85 7.88
C ILE A 71 2.06 13.67 9.18
N LEU A 72 2.65 13.09 10.23
CA LEU A 72 2.94 13.77 11.50
C LEU A 72 3.86 14.98 11.29
N SER A 73 4.87 14.82 10.43
CA SER A 73 5.81 15.87 10.05
C SER A 73 5.11 17.05 9.31
N PHE A 74 4.04 16.80 8.56
CA PHE A 74 3.19 17.82 7.94
C PHE A 74 2.14 18.40 8.89
N LEU A 75 1.77 17.69 9.95
CA LEU A 75 0.85 18.19 10.98
C LEU A 75 1.55 19.14 11.97
N LEU A 76 2.80 18.83 12.35
CA LEU A 76 3.60 19.65 13.28
C LEU A 76 4.27 20.84 12.58
N PRO A 77 3.90 22.11 12.90
CA PRO A 77 4.44 23.30 12.24
C PRO A 77 5.93 23.53 12.58
N LEU A 78 6.81 22.79 11.91
CA LEU A 78 8.25 22.85 12.13
C LEU A 78 8.88 24.01 11.34
N PRO A 79 9.67 24.90 11.98
CA PRO A 79 10.36 26.01 11.31
C PRO A 79 11.38 25.55 10.25
N GLN A 80 11.81 24.28 10.31
CA GLN A 80 12.74 23.66 9.37
C GLN A 80 12.10 23.32 8.01
N ARG A 81 10.77 23.45 7.84
CA ARG A 81 10.04 23.13 6.59
C ARG A 81 10.53 23.89 5.36
N ALA A 82 11.00 25.13 5.55
CA ALA A 82 11.52 25.96 4.44
C ALA A 82 12.92 25.51 3.96
N LYS A 83 13.64 24.69 4.75
CA LYS A 83 15.00 24.28 4.43
C LYS A 83 15.01 23.23 3.30
N PRO A 84 15.95 23.32 2.35
CA PRO A 84 16.02 22.40 1.21
C PRO A 84 16.35 20.96 1.63
N TRP A 85 17.16 20.77 2.68
CA TRP A 85 17.52 19.44 3.18
C TRP A 85 16.30 18.68 3.73
N TYR A 86 15.38 19.38 4.39
CA TYR A 86 14.19 18.79 4.99
C TYR A 86 13.23 18.23 3.93
N ARG A 87 12.98 19.02 2.86
CA ARG A 87 12.18 18.56 1.71
C ARG A 87 12.81 17.36 1.01
N ARG A 88 14.14 17.34 0.93
CA ARG A 88 14.88 16.24 0.30
C ARG A 88 14.81 14.96 1.14
N ALA A 89 14.98 15.07 2.46
CA ALA A 89 14.82 13.95 3.39
C ALA A 89 13.41 13.35 3.34
N GLN A 90 12.36 14.18 3.40
CA GLN A 90 10.98 13.73 3.27
C GLN A 90 10.72 13.00 1.95
N ARG A 91 11.28 13.49 0.84
CA ARG A 91 11.17 12.82 -0.46
C ARG A 91 11.81 11.43 -0.44
N TYR A 92 13.02 11.30 0.11
CA TYR A 92 13.68 9.99 0.19
C TYR A 92 12.90 9.02 1.08
N ILE A 93 12.43 9.47 2.25
CA ILE A 93 11.58 8.67 3.12
C ILE A 93 10.34 8.21 2.36
N PHE A 94 9.61 9.14 1.74
CA PHE A 94 8.43 8.81 0.95
C PHE A 94 8.73 7.75 -0.12
N THR A 95 9.75 7.97 -0.95
CA THR A 95 10.06 7.06 -2.06
C THR A 95 10.55 5.70 -1.58
N LEU A 96 11.37 5.63 -0.53
CA LEU A 96 11.90 4.37 0.00
C LEU A 96 10.79 3.52 0.63
N PHE A 97 10.01 4.09 1.55
CA PHE A 97 8.97 3.34 2.26
C PHE A 97 7.84 2.89 1.32
N ASN A 98 7.35 3.77 0.45
CA ASN A 98 6.33 3.37 -0.54
C ASN A 98 6.91 2.41 -1.58
N GLY A 99 8.19 2.56 -1.98
CA GLY A 99 8.86 1.64 -2.90
C GLY A 99 8.97 0.23 -2.33
N ILE A 100 9.36 0.09 -1.07
CA ILE A 100 9.39 -1.20 -0.36
C ILE A 100 7.99 -1.81 -0.30
N ALA A 101 6.98 -1.03 0.05
CA ALA A 101 5.61 -1.52 0.15
C ALA A 101 5.04 -1.98 -1.21
N ILE A 102 5.36 -1.26 -2.30
CA ILE A 102 5.05 -1.67 -3.69
C ILE A 102 5.75 -2.99 -4.05
N LEU A 103 7.03 -3.15 -3.67
CA LEU A 103 7.76 -4.40 -3.92
C LEU A 103 7.11 -5.57 -3.21
N PHE A 104 6.62 -5.39 -1.97
CA PHE A 104 5.88 -6.44 -1.26
C PHE A 104 4.60 -6.84 -1.99
N GLU A 105 3.80 -5.91 -2.49
CA GLU A 105 2.60 -6.21 -3.29
C GLU A 105 2.95 -6.98 -4.58
N ILE A 106 4.05 -6.63 -5.26
CA ILE A 106 4.53 -7.36 -6.45
C ILE A 106 5.00 -8.78 -6.10
N VAL A 107 5.76 -8.91 -5.02
CA VAL A 107 6.21 -10.21 -4.51
C VAL A 107 5.00 -11.07 -4.16
N ASP A 108 3.98 -10.50 -3.53
CA ASP A 108 2.76 -11.23 -3.18
C ASP A 108 2.06 -11.79 -4.44
N ILE A 109 1.97 -11.01 -5.53
CA ILE A 109 1.46 -11.50 -6.83
C ILE A 109 2.25 -12.72 -7.33
N ALA A 110 3.59 -12.67 -7.27
CA ALA A 110 4.45 -13.74 -7.76
C ALA A 110 4.43 -14.99 -6.86
N TYR A 111 4.33 -14.81 -5.55
CA TYR A 111 4.41 -15.89 -4.57
C TYR A 111 3.06 -16.53 -4.22
N PHE A 112 1.94 -15.89 -4.51
CA PHE A 112 0.59 -16.38 -4.18
C PHE A 112 0.30 -17.83 -4.63
N PRO A 113 0.65 -18.28 -5.84
CA PRO A 113 0.44 -19.68 -6.26
C PRO A 113 1.26 -20.69 -5.45
N PHE A 114 2.43 -20.28 -4.96
CA PHE A 114 3.32 -21.14 -4.17
C PHE A 114 2.89 -21.17 -2.69
N ALA A 115 2.33 -20.09 -2.18
CA ALA A 115 1.76 -20.04 -0.84
C ALA A 115 0.61 -21.06 -0.68
N LEU A 116 -0.24 -21.21 -1.70
CA LEU A 116 -1.32 -22.21 -1.71
C LEU A 116 -0.84 -23.67 -1.79
N ARG A 117 0.43 -23.91 -2.14
CA ARG A 117 1.03 -25.26 -2.18
C ARG A 117 1.74 -25.66 -0.88
N ARG A 118 2.08 -24.71 -0.01
CA ARG A 118 2.67 -25.03 1.31
C ARG A 118 1.58 -25.01 2.38
N SER A 119 1.06 -26.20 2.69
CA SER A 119 0.77 -26.72 4.04
C SER A 119 -0.31 -27.81 4.01
N ASN A 120 -0.15 -28.84 3.18
CA ASN A 120 -0.79 -30.10 3.51
C ASN A 120 0.04 -30.71 4.65
N VAL A 121 -0.43 -30.57 5.89
CA VAL A 121 0.03 -31.37 7.04
C VAL A 121 0.02 -32.88 6.69
N GLY A 122 -0.81 -33.27 5.71
CA GLY A 122 -0.81 -34.60 5.09
C GLY A 122 0.49 -35.04 4.42
N ASP A 123 1.28 -34.15 3.80
CA ASP A 123 2.54 -34.53 3.15
C ASP A 123 3.63 -34.86 4.17
N ILE A 124 3.59 -34.20 5.33
CA ILE A 124 4.50 -34.42 6.46
C ILE A 124 4.17 -35.75 7.16
N ALA A 125 2.88 -36.09 7.27
CA ALA A 125 2.40 -37.35 7.81
C ALA A 125 2.67 -38.55 6.88
N LEU A 126 2.66 -38.34 5.56
CA LEU A 126 3.04 -39.35 4.57
C LEU A 126 4.54 -39.66 4.59
N ALA A 127 5.40 -38.65 4.76
CA ALA A 127 6.85 -38.84 4.89
C ALA A 127 7.28 -39.41 6.25
N ALA A 128 6.45 -39.25 7.29
CA ALA A 128 6.70 -39.82 8.62
C ALA A 128 6.16 -41.26 8.78
N ASN A 129 5.37 -41.75 7.82
CA ASN A 129 4.77 -43.10 7.81
C ASN A 129 5.33 -43.99 6.68
N THR A 130 6.51 -43.66 6.14
CA THR A 130 7.35 -44.48 5.25
C THR A 130 8.74 -44.61 5.86
#